data_AF-A0A098RYE3-F1
#
_entry.id   AF-A0A098RYE3-F1
#
_cell.length_a   1.000
_cell.length_b   1.000
_cell.length_c   1.000
_cell.angle_alpha   90.00
_cell.angle_beta   90.00
_cell.angle_gamma   90.00
#
_symmetry.space_group_name_H-M   'P 1'
#
loop_
_entity.id
_entity.type
_entity.pdbx_description
1 polymer ?
#
loop_
_entity_poly.entity_id
_entity_poly.type
_entity_poly.pdbx_seq_one_letter_code
_entity_poly.pdbx_strand_id
1 'polypeptide(L)'
;MLEITFPDFLELLSALFVSIGGATVVIIGVSKWFGDFLSKRLLDNYNNKHQEDLEAIKSKYSTQLENTKTELDKAKSLFLRYSEKQFELYNDLWKVLLQTKHQADMLWDKATPEKIPSFAEQISLTRKAIDDNLILIEDEHYEKLIELINQFDKFQFGKKTLVELRNKPRDEFENQRIDSQMVINTIQTNRGVKESYDKLIMEIGKSFREQIKG
;
A
#
# COMPACT_ATOMS: atom_id res chain seq x y z
N MET A 1 -41.77 38.07 81.60
CA MET A 1 -41.03 38.23 80.33
C MET A 1 -40.08 39.39 80.54
N LEU A 2 -38.77 39.13 80.55
CA LEU A 2 -37.77 40.21 80.56
C LEU A 2 -37.63 40.69 79.11
N GLU A 3 -38.15 41.88 78.82
CA GLU A 3 -37.83 42.58 77.57
C GLU A 3 -36.43 43.15 77.72
N ILE A 4 -35.47 42.54 77.03
CA ILE A 4 -34.12 43.11 76.90
C ILE A 4 -34.26 44.33 76.01
N THR A 5 -34.03 45.51 76.57
CA THR A 5 -34.12 46.76 75.80
C THR A 5 -32.84 46.96 75.00
N PHE A 6 -32.91 47.69 73.88
CA PHE A 6 -31.76 47.98 73.01
C PHE A 6 -30.51 48.54 73.75
N PRO A 7 -30.67 49.37 74.81
CA PRO A 7 -29.56 49.77 75.68
C PRO A 7 -28.89 48.60 76.42
N ASP A 8 -29.67 47.65 76.95
CA ASP A 8 -29.14 46.48 77.68
C ASP A 8 -28.32 45.56 76.75
N PHE A 9 -28.72 45.47 75.48
CA PHE A 9 -27.96 44.73 74.45
C PHE A 9 -26.64 45.42 74.11
N LEU A 10 -26.64 46.76 73.99
CA LEU A 10 -25.42 47.53 73.78
C LEU A 10 -24.52 47.51 75.00
N GLU A 11 -25.07 47.45 76.21
CA GLU A 11 -24.30 47.35 77.45
C GLU A 11 -23.63 45.97 77.59
N LEU A 12 -24.35 44.88 77.25
CA LEU A 12 -23.78 43.53 77.19
C LEU A 12 -22.67 43.42 76.13
N LEU A 13 -22.88 44.01 74.95
CA LEU A 13 -21.85 44.09 73.92
C LEU A 13 -20.68 44.96 74.37
N SER A 14 -20.93 46.10 75.01
CA SER A 14 -19.86 46.98 75.51
C SER A 14 -19.04 46.34 76.63
N ALA A 15 -19.67 45.56 77.51
CA ALA A 15 -19.00 44.81 78.57
C ALA A 15 -18.17 43.66 78.00
N LEU A 16 -18.64 43.02 76.93
CA LEU A 16 -17.82 42.14 76.10
C LEU A 16 -16.66 42.95 75.50
N PHE A 17 -16.90 44.10 74.84
CA PHE A 17 -15.88 44.91 74.15
C PHE A 17 -14.81 45.54 75.08
N VAL A 18 -15.13 45.86 76.33
CA VAL A 18 -14.19 46.38 77.34
C VAL A 18 -13.35 45.26 77.98
N SER A 19 -13.88 44.04 78.03
CA SER A 19 -13.12 42.81 78.34
C SER A 19 -12.24 42.34 77.15
N ILE A 20 -12.49 42.88 75.95
CA ILE A 20 -11.98 42.44 74.65
C ILE A 20 -10.62 43.03 74.25
N GLY A 21 -9.86 43.67 75.14
CA GLY A 21 -8.43 43.92 74.85
C GLY A 21 -7.64 42.64 74.50
N GLY A 22 -8.02 41.50 75.11
CA GLY A 22 -7.46 40.17 74.82
C GLY A 22 -8.26 39.38 73.78
N ALA A 23 -9.58 39.51 73.73
CA ALA A 23 -10.40 38.70 72.82
C ALA A 23 -10.30 39.16 71.35
N THR A 24 -9.99 40.42 71.04
CA THR A 24 -9.63 40.80 69.67
C THR A 24 -8.36 40.09 69.19
N VAL A 25 -7.35 39.94 70.07
CA VAL A 25 -6.10 39.23 69.76
C VAL A 25 -6.36 37.74 69.55
N VAL A 26 -7.24 37.12 70.35
CA VAL A 26 -7.66 35.73 70.17
C VAL A 26 -8.41 35.55 68.86
N ILE A 27 -9.35 36.43 68.52
CA ILE A 27 -10.08 36.39 67.25
C ILE A 27 -9.12 36.55 66.07
N ILE A 28 -8.21 37.54 66.10
CA ILE A 28 -7.20 37.75 65.06
C ILE A 28 -6.27 36.53 64.94
N GLY A 29 -5.83 35.95 66.05
CA GLY A 29 -4.96 34.77 66.09
C GLY A 29 -5.65 33.53 65.51
N VAL A 30 -6.91 33.27 65.88
CA VAL A 30 -7.70 32.17 65.35
C VAL A 30 -8.05 32.38 63.88
N SER A 31 -8.44 33.60 63.47
CA SER A 31 -8.70 33.93 62.07
C SER A 31 -7.45 33.78 61.21
N LYS A 32 -6.27 34.19 61.71
CA LYS A 32 -4.99 34.00 61.02
C LYS A 32 -4.61 32.53 60.93
N TRP A 33 -4.73 31.78 62.02
CA TRP A 33 -4.45 30.34 62.02
C TRP A 33 -5.38 29.55 61.10
N PHE A 34 -6.68 29.85 61.12
CA PHE A 34 -7.66 29.22 60.25
C PHE A 34 -7.45 29.61 58.78
N GLY A 35 -7.09 30.87 58.53
CA GLY A 35 -6.69 31.36 57.21
C GLY A 35 -5.44 30.66 56.68
N ASP A 36 -4.38 30.55 57.48
CA ASP A 36 -3.13 29.88 57.12
C ASP A 36 -3.34 28.36 56.91
N PHE A 37 -4.19 27.73 57.73
CA PHE A 37 -4.52 26.31 57.61
C PHE A 37 -5.38 25.99 56.37
N LEU A 38 -6.45 26.76 56.15
CA LEU A 38 -7.28 26.62 54.95
C LEU A 38 -6.50 26.97 53.68
N SER A 39 -5.68 28.02 53.73
CA SER A 39 -4.78 28.41 52.64
C SER A 39 -3.84 27.28 52.28
N LYS A 40 -3.07 26.75 53.23
CA LYS A 40 -2.15 25.62 52.98
C LYS A 40 -2.89 24.40 52.44
N ARG A 41 -4.01 24.01 53.05
CA ARG A 41 -4.78 22.83 52.61
C ARG A 41 -5.41 23.03 51.23
N LEU A 42 -5.89 24.22 50.90
CA LEU A 42 -6.40 24.55 49.58
C LEU A 42 -5.28 24.58 48.54
N LEU A 43 -4.14 25.19 48.87
CA LEU A 43 -2.99 25.27 47.98
C LEU A 43 -2.39 23.89 47.70
N ASP A 44 -2.22 23.07 48.75
CA ASP A 44 -1.71 21.70 48.63
C ASP A 44 -2.65 20.83 47.81
N ASN A 45 -3.96 20.89 48.06
CA ASN A 45 -4.95 20.15 47.26
C ASN A 45 -5.01 20.64 45.80
N TYR A 46 -4.89 21.95 45.58
CA TYR A 46 -4.90 22.54 44.24
C TYR A 46 -3.65 22.16 43.45
N ASN A 47 -2.48 22.23 44.08
CA ASN A 47 -1.21 21.85 43.49
C ASN A 47 -1.14 20.34 43.22
N ASN A 48 -1.57 19.51 44.17
CA ASN A 48 -1.63 18.06 43.99
C ASN A 48 -2.56 17.70 42.83
N LYS A 49 -3.76 18.29 42.76
CA LYS A 49 -4.70 18.04 41.67
C LYS A 49 -4.16 18.48 40.31
N HIS A 50 -3.49 19.64 40.24
CA HIS A 50 -2.83 20.07 39.00
C HIS A 50 -1.68 19.16 38.59
N GLN A 51 -0.92 18.66 39.55
CA GLN A 51 0.17 17.74 39.29
C GLN A 51 -0.37 16.40 38.78
N GLU A 52 -1.43 15.87 39.39
CA GLU A 52 -2.16 14.68 38.91
C GLU A 52 -2.74 14.89 37.50
N ASP A 53 -3.38 16.02 37.25
CA ASP A 53 -3.94 16.35 35.93
C ASP A 53 -2.84 16.46 34.87
N LEU A 54 -1.69 17.07 35.20
CA LEU A 54 -0.52 17.16 34.32
C LEU A 54 0.06 15.77 34.01
N GLU A 55 0.22 14.91 35.01
CA GLU A 55 0.71 13.56 34.84
C GLU A 55 -0.26 12.71 34.02
N ALA A 56 -1.57 12.84 34.27
CA ALA A 56 -2.62 12.18 33.50
C ALA A 56 -2.61 12.62 32.03
N ILE A 57 -2.45 13.92 31.76
CA ILE A 57 -2.35 14.45 30.39
C ILE A 57 -1.07 13.94 29.70
N LYS A 58 0.08 14.01 30.37
CA LYS A 58 1.34 13.49 29.83
C LYS A 58 1.26 12.00 29.53
N SER A 59 0.69 11.22 30.44
CA SER A 59 0.48 9.77 30.28
C SER A 59 -0.44 9.46 29.11
N LYS A 60 -1.54 10.21 28.94
CA LYS A 60 -2.44 10.09 27.78
C LYS A 60 -1.72 10.38 26.47
N TYR A 61 -0.98 11.49 26.39
CA TYR A 61 -0.23 11.83 25.18
C TYR A 61 0.89 10.82 24.89
N SER A 62 1.60 10.34 25.90
CA SER A 62 2.62 9.29 25.74
C SER A 62 2.02 8.01 25.19
N THR A 63 0.89 7.57 25.76
CA THR A 63 0.16 6.39 25.30
C THR A 63 -0.35 6.57 23.86
N GLN A 64 -0.93 7.73 23.53
CA GLN A 64 -1.37 8.02 22.17
C GLN A 64 -0.20 8.05 21.17
N LEU A 65 0.93 8.63 21.56
CA LEU A 65 2.13 8.68 20.73
C LEU A 65 2.69 7.27 20.47
N GLU A 66 2.73 6.43 21.50
CA GLU A 66 3.19 5.03 21.37
C GLU A 66 2.23 4.20 20.50
N ASN A 67 0.92 4.36 20.69
CA ASN A 67 -0.09 3.68 19.87
C ASN A 67 -0.01 4.10 18.41
N THR A 68 0.05 5.41 18.14
CA THR A 68 0.16 5.95 16.78
C THR A 68 1.46 5.52 16.10
N LYS A 69 2.58 5.51 16.83
CA LYS A 69 3.86 4.99 16.33
C LYS A 69 3.75 3.50 15.97
N THR A 70 3.12 2.71 16.85
CA THR A 70 2.92 1.28 16.62
C THR A 70 2.03 1.01 15.41
N GLU A 71 0.96 1.78 15.24
CA GLU A 71 0.09 1.69 14.06
C GLU A 71 0.81 2.10 12.78
N LEU A 72 1.60 3.17 12.84
CA LEU A 72 2.42 3.62 11.71
C LEU A 72 3.45 2.55 11.31
N ASP A 73 4.13 1.93 12.28
CA ASP A 73 5.12 0.88 12.01
C ASP A 73 4.45 -0.37 11.42
N LYS A 74 3.25 -0.73 11.89
CA LYS A 74 2.43 -1.78 11.27
C LYS A 74 2.05 -1.44 9.83
N ALA A 75 1.54 -0.23 9.58
CA ALA A 75 1.14 0.22 8.26
C ALA A 75 2.33 0.23 7.29
N LYS A 76 3.50 0.74 7.72
CA LYS A 76 4.74 0.71 6.94
C LYS A 76 5.18 -0.72 6.64
N SER A 77 5.18 -1.61 7.63
CA SER A 77 5.57 -3.00 7.45
C SER A 77 4.67 -3.73 6.46
N LEU A 78 3.35 -3.53 6.57
CA LEU A 78 2.38 -4.07 5.62
C LEU A 78 2.62 -3.50 4.22
N PHE A 79 2.76 -2.18 4.09
CA PHE A 79 3.02 -1.53 2.82
C PHE A 79 4.28 -2.07 2.14
N LEU A 80 5.40 -2.16 2.87
CA LEU A 80 6.66 -2.69 2.34
C LEU A 80 6.50 -4.15 1.86
N ARG A 81 5.88 -5.00 2.68
CA ARG A 81 5.65 -6.40 2.31
C ARG A 81 4.75 -6.54 1.08
N TYR A 82 3.69 -5.73 0.97
CA TYR A 82 2.82 -5.73 -0.21
C TYR A 82 3.56 -5.22 -1.44
N SER A 83 4.31 -4.11 -1.31
CA SER A 83 5.09 -3.51 -2.40
C SER A 83 6.18 -4.46 -2.91
N GLU A 84 6.93 -5.11 -2.01
CA GLU A 84 7.92 -6.13 -2.37
C GLU A 84 7.28 -7.29 -3.12
N LYS A 85 6.16 -7.83 -2.61
CA LYS A 85 5.46 -8.93 -3.26
C LYS A 85 4.93 -8.54 -4.64
N GLN A 86 4.38 -7.33 -4.79
CA GLN A 86 3.95 -6.81 -6.08
C GLN A 86 5.12 -6.67 -7.04
N PHE A 87 6.25 -6.12 -6.59
CA PHE A 87 7.47 -5.99 -7.41
C PHE A 87 7.99 -7.35 -7.89
N GLU A 88 8.02 -8.36 -7.02
CA GLU A 88 8.39 -9.73 -7.38
C GLU A 88 7.51 -10.27 -8.53
N LEU A 89 6.19 -10.13 -8.39
CA LEU A 89 5.24 -10.63 -9.37
C LEU A 89 5.36 -9.90 -10.73
N TYR A 90 5.51 -8.57 -10.72
CA TYR A 90 5.79 -7.79 -11.94
C TYR A 90 7.08 -8.24 -12.62
N ASN A 91 8.13 -8.46 -11.84
CA ASN A 91 9.44 -8.87 -12.36
C ASN A 91 9.38 -10.27 -12.97
N ASP A 92 8.70 -11.21 -12.32
CA ASP A 92 8.58 -12.58 -12.82
C ASP A 92 7.75 -12.65 -14.12
N LEU A 93 6.62 -11.93 -14.18
CA LEU A 93 5.86 -11.80 -15.42
C LEU A 93 6.70 -11.14 -16.53
N TRP A 94 7.41 -10.06 -16.20
CA TRP A 94 8.28 -9.37 -17.15
C TRP A 94 9.37 -10.27 -17.74
N LYS A 95 10.03 -11.10 -16.92
CA LYS A 95 11.04 -12.06 -17.37
C LYS A 95 10.45 -13.04 -18.38
N VAL A 96 9.27 -13.59 -18.10
CA VAL A 96 8.62 -14.56 -18.99
C VAL A 96 8.24 -13.91 -20.32
N LEU A 97 7.66 -12.70 -20.29
CA LEU A 97 7.35 -11.94 -21.52
C LEU A 97 8.61 -11.65 -22.35
N LEU A 98 9.71 -11.25 -21.71
CA LEU A 98 10.97 -10.98 -22.39
C LEU A 98 11.60 -12.24 -22.99
N GLN A 99 11.54 -13.37 -22.28
CA GLN A 99 11.99 -14.66 -22.80
C GLN A 99 11.20 -15.08 -24.03
N THR A 100 9.88 -14.87 -24.02
CA THR A 100 8.99 -15.17 -25.16
C THR A 100 9.32 -14.32 -26.36
N LYS A 101 9.57 -13.03 -26.16
CA LYS A 101 10.09 -12.13 -27.20
C LYS A 101 11.39 -12.67 -27.79
N HIS A 102 12.37 -13.00 -26.93
CA HIS A 102 13.66 -13.49 -27.39
C HIS A 102 13.57 -14.79 -28.20
N GLN A 103 12.71 -15.73 -27.78
CA GLN A 103 12.48 -16.95 -28.54
C GLN A 103 11.74 -16.70 -29.86
N ALA A 104 10.78 -15.78 -29.87
CA ALA A 104 10.12 -15.35 -31.10
C ALA A 104 11.14 -14.74 -32.08
N ASP A 105 12.06 -13.89 -31.60
CA ASP A 105 13.16 -13.32 -32.40
C ASP A 105 14.07 -14.40 -32.99
N MET A 106 14.47 -15.39 -32.19
CA MET A 106 15.30 -16.50 -32.68
C MET A 106 14.59 -17.34 -33.76
N LEU A 107 13.31 -17.62 -33.58
CA LEU A 107 12.52 -18.33 -34.59
C LEU A 107 12.35 -17.52 -35.88
N TRP A 108 12.34 -16.20 -35.75
CA TRP A 108 12.26 -15.28 -36.86
C TRP A 108 13.54 -15.19 -37.68
N ASP A 109 14.65 -14.95 -37.02
CA ASP A 109 15.92 -14.66 -37.70
C ASP A 109 16.54 -15.93 -38.29
N LYS A 110 16.40 -17.07 -37.60
CA LYS A 110 17.12 -18.30 -37.96
C LYS A 110 16.22 -19.42 -38.49
N ALA A 111 14.90 -19.33 -38.32
CA ALA A 111 13.93 -20.29 -38.85
C ALA A 111 14.30 -21.76 -38.61
N THR A 112 14.95 -22.07 -37.48
CA THR A 112 15.41 -23.42 -37.13
C THR A 112 14.25 -24.27 -36.61
N PRO A 113 13.87 -25.34 -37.31
CA PRO A 113 12.73 -26.20 -36.95
C PRO A 113 12.83 -26.80 -35.54
N GLU A 114 14.05 -27.08 -35.11
CA GLU A 114 14.39 -27.68 -33.80
C GLU A 114 14.01 -26.78 -32.62
N LYS A 115 13.79 -25.48 -32.85
CA LYS A 115 13.40 -24.50 -31.82
C LYS A 115 11.88 -24.32 -31.70
N ILE A 116 11.10 -24.94 -32.58
CA ILE A 116 9.63 -24.84 -32.56
C ILE A 116 9.05 -25.47 -31.29
N PRO A 117 9.47 -26.68 -30.85
CA PRO A 117 8.93 -27.27 -29.62
C PRO A 117 9.23 -26.43 -28.37
N SER A 118 10.45 -25.90 -28.23
CA SER A 118 10.81 -25.04 -27.09
C SER A 118 9.99 -23.76 -27.04
N PHE A 119 9.62 -23.21 -28.19
CA PHE A 119 8.75 -22.03 -28.23
C PHE A 119 7.30 -22.36 -27.88
N ALA A 120 6.81 -23.58 -28.18
CA ALA A 120 5.47 -24.03 -27.78
C ALA A 120 5.34 -24.10 -26.28
N GLU A 121 6.35 -24.68 -25.65
CA GLU A 121 6.48 -24.70 -24.21
C GLU A 121 6.53 -23.29 -23.64
N GLN A 122 7.32 -22.39 -24.23
CA GLN A 122 7.40 -21.00 -23.80
C GLN A 122 6.06 -20.25 -23.91
N ILE A 123 5.28 -20.45 -24.98
CA ILE A 123 3.96 -19.84 -25.11
C ILE A 123 2.99 -20.36 -24.03
N SER A 124 3.03 -21.66 -23.74
CA SER A 124 2.25 -22.25 -22.64
C SER A 124 2.65 -21.67 -21.29
N LEU A 125 3.96 -21.55 -21.02
CA LEU A 125 4.49 -20.92 -19.80
C LEU A 125 4.06 -19.45 -19.70
N THR A 126 4.06 -18.72 -20.82
CA THR A 126 3.64 -17.31 -20.87
C THR A 126 2.16 -17.17 -20.56
N ARG A 127 1.31 -18.02 -21.15
CA ARG A 127 -0.13 -18.02 -20.86
C ARG A 127 -0.39 -18.26 -19.39
N LYS A 128 0.24 -19.30 -18.83
CA LYS A 128 0.13 -19.59 -17.40
C LYS A 128 0.60 -18.42 -16.54
N ALA A 129 1.73 -17.80 -16.87
CA ALA A 129 2.24 -16.66 -16.12
C ALA A 129 1.29 -15.45 -16.19
N ILE A 130 0.60 -15.23 -17.30
CA ILE A 130 -0.41 -14.17 -17.42
C ILE A 130 -1.62 -14.49 -16.55
N ASP A 131 -2.13 -15.72 -16.61
CA ASP A 131 -3.27 -16.17 -15.81
C ASP A 131 -2.96 -16.09 -14.30
N ASP A 132 -1.79 -16.59 -13.89
CA ASP A 132 -1.31 -16.57 -12.49
C ASP A 132 -1.13 -15.13 -11.95
N ASN A 133 -0.98 -14.14 -12.83
CA ASN A 133 -0.78 -12.73 -12.48
C ASN A 133 -1.94 -11.82 -12.90
N LEU A 134 -3.13 -12.38 -13.21
CA LEU A 134 -4.31 -11.63 -13.69
C LEU A 134 -4.62 -10.38 -12.86
N ILE A 135 -4.53 -10.50 -11.53
CA ILE A 135 -4.87 -9.41 -10.58
C ILE A 135 -3.97 -8.17 -10.76
N LEU A 136 -2.79 -8.34 -11.35
CA LEU A 136 -1.79 -7.27 -11.51
C LEU A 136 -1.79 -6.64 -12.90
N ILE A 137 -2.50 -7.24 -13.86
CA ILE A 137 -2.52 -6.81 -15.25
C ILE A 137 -3.80 -6.01 -15.47
N GLU A 138 -3.68 -4.85 -16.11
CA GLU A 138 -4.86 -4.10 -16.55
C GLU A 138 -5.65 -4.94 -17.57
N ASP A 139 -6.99 -4.96 -17.46
CA ASP A 139 -7.86 -5.77 -18.32
C ASP A 139 -7.55 -5.59 -19.81
N GLU A 140 -7.26 -4.36 -20.26
CA GLU A 140 -6.90 -4.09 -21.65
C GLU A 140 -5.58 -4.78 -22.07
N HIS A 141 -4.57 -4.79 -21.20
CA HIS A 141 -3.30 -5.47 -21.48
C HIS A 141 -3.46 -6.99 -21.46
N TYR A 142 -4.29 -7.51 -20.55
CA TYR A 142 -4.59 -8.94 -20.46
C TYR A 142 -5.22 -9.45 -21.77
N GLU A 143 -6.29 -8.80 -22.24
CA GLU A 143 -6.98 -9.20 -23.47
C GLU A 143 -6.04 -9.18 -24.68
N LYS A 144 -5.23 -8.11 -24.81
CA LYS A 144 -4.23 -7.99 -25.89
C LYS A 144 -3.16 -9.10 -25.81
N LEU A 145 -2.69 -9.44 -24.61
CA LEU A 145 -1.69 -10.49 -24.41
C LEU A 145 -2.24 -11.87 -24.77
N ILE A 146 -3.46 -12.19 -24.33
CA ILE A 146 -4.12 -13.45 -24.66
C ILE A 146 -4.36 -13.55 -26.17
N GLU A 147 -4.80 -12.46 -26.82
CA GLU A 147 -4.94 -12.42 -28.27
C GLU A 147 -3.62 -12.72 -28.98
N LEU A 148 -2.53 -12.04 -28.59
CA LEU A 148 -1.20 -12.25 -29.18
C LEU A 148 -0.67 -13.67 -28.94
N ILE A 149 -0.90 -14.23 -27.75
CA ILE A 149 -0.55 -15.63 -27.45
C ILE A 149 -1.32 -16.59 -28.35
N ASN A 150 -2.62 -16.36 -28.57
CA ASN A 150 -3.42 -17.15 -29.48
C ASN A 150 -2.94 -17.01 -30.94
N GLN A 151 -2.42 -15.84 -31.32
CA GLN A 151 -1.77 -15.64 -32.63
C GLN A 151 -0.43 -16.39 -32.73
N PHE A 152 0.35 -16.46 -31.65
CA PHE A 152 1.58 -17.25 -31.59
C PHE A 152 1.36 -18.76 -31.62
N ASP A 153 0.26 -19.26 -31.05
CA ASP A 153 -0.12 -20.68 -31.21
C ASP A 153 -0.37 -21.00 -32.69
N LYS A 154 -1.12 -20.16 -33.39
CA LYS A 154 -1.38 -20.30 -34.84
C LYS A 154 -0.09 -20.19 -35.67
N PHE A 155 0.87 -19.38 -35.23
CA PHE A 155 2.19 -19.24 -35.86
C PHE A 155 2.99 -20.55 -35.88
N GLN A 156 2.91 -21.37 -34.83
CA GLN A 156 3.67 -22.63 -34.75
C GLN A 156 3.25 -23.62 -35.84
N PHE A 157 1.95 -23.72 -36.08
CA PHE A 157 1.38 -24.54 -37.14
C PHE A 157 1.87 -24.07 -38.52
N GLY A 158 1.81 -22.76 -38.79
CA GLY A 158 2.29 -22.18 -40.05
C GLY A 158 3.78 -22.43 -40.31
N LYS A 159 4.64 -22.28 -39.28
CA LYS A 159 6.08 -22.55 -39.42
C LYS A 159 6.40 -24.03 -39.62
N LYS A 160 5.70 -24.94 -38.93
CA LYS A 160 5.85 -26.38 -39.15
C LYS A 160 5.53 -26.74 -40.60
N THR A 161 4.41 -26.21 -41.13
CA THR A 161 4.05 -26.36 -42.54
C THR A 161 5.12 -25.79 -43.47
N LEU A 162 5.64 -24.57 -43.24
CA LEU A 162 6.69 -23.98 -44.09
C LEU A 162 8.00 -24.77 -44.09
N VAL A 163 8.38 -25.38 -42.96
CA VAL A 163 9.56 -26.23 -42.87
C VAL A 163 9.36 -27.55 -43.61
N GLU A 164 8.21 -28.20 -43.42
CA GLU A 164 7.84 -29.43 -44.13
C GLU A 164 7.82 -29.19 -45.64
N LEU A 165 7.27 -28.04 -46.07
CA LEU A 165 7.29 -27.59 -47.45
C LEU A 165 8.69 -27.27 -47.98
N ARG A 166 9.68 -26.92 -47.16
CA ARG A 166 11.06 -26.66 -47.63
C ARG A 166 11.87 -27.95 -47.81
N ASN A 167 11.54 -28.99 -47.04
CA ASN A 167 12.30 -30.23 -46.98
C ASN A 167 11.82 -31.31 -47.98
N LYS A 168 10.74 -31.06 -48.72
CA LYS A 168 10.28 -31.95 -49.79
C LYS A 168 11.18 -31.83 -51.04
N PRO A 169 11.39 -32.91 -51.81
CA PRO A 169 12.10 -32.86 -53.10
C PRO A 169 11.29 -32.08 -54.15
N ARG A 170 11.98 -31.28 -54.98
CA ARG A 170 11.39 -30.33 -55.96
C ARG A 170 10.34 -30.96 -56.90
N ASP A 171 10.42 -32.26 -57.11
CA ASP A 171 9.59 -32.99 -58.07
C ASP A 171 8.16 -33.23 -57.55
N GLU A 172 7.91 -33.09 -56.23
CA GLU A 172 6.56 -33.13 -55.65
C GLU A 172 5.81 -31.78 -55.71
N PHE A 173 6.50 -30.67 -56.03
CA PHE A 173 5.91 -29.33 -56.04
C PHE A 173 5.15 -28.99 -57.32
N GLU A 174 5.39 -29.69 -58.42
CA GLU A 174 4.69 -29.42 -59.68
C GLU A 174 3.21 -29.83 -59.65
N ASN A 175 2.84 -30.76 -58.76
CA ASN A 175 1.45 -31.23 -58.61
C ASN A 175 0.64 -30.47 -57.54
N GLN A 176 1.31 -29.73 -56.66
CA GLN A 176 0.66 -28.85 -55.68
C GLN A 176 1.19 -27.45 -55.92
N ARG A 177 0.40 -26.61 -56.60
CA ARG A 177 0.60 -25.16 -56.68
C ARG A 177 0.64 -24.58 -55.26
N ILE A 178 1.74 -24.76 -54.54
CA ILE A 178 2.04 -24.09 -53.29
C ILE A 178 2.30 -22.66 -53.72
N ASP A 179 1.26 -21.87 -53.56
CA ASP A 179 1.20 -20.50 -53.99
C ASP A 179 2.29 -19.72 -53.25
N SER A 180 3.28 -19.20 -53.99
CA SER A 180 4.32 -18.36 -53.43
C SER A 180 3.72 -17.16 -52.66
N GLN A 181 2.50 -16.76 -53.01
CA GLN A 181 1.73 -15.75 -52.29
C GLN A 181 1.34 -16.20 -50.87
N MET A 182 0.99 -17.47 -50.66
CA MET A 182 0.65 -18.00 -49.33
C MET A 182 1.86 -17.96 -48.38
N VAL A 183 3.06 -18.24 -48.89
CA VAL A 183 4.31 -18.15 -48.13
C VAL A 183 4.60 -16.70 -47.75
N ILE A 184 4.48 -15.76 -48.69
CA ILE A 184 4.69 -14.33 -48.46
C ILE A 184 3.69 -13.78 -47.42
N ASN A 185 2.41 -14.13 -47.57
CA ASN A 185 1.36 -13.69 -46.65
C ASN A 185 1.61 -14.22 -45.23
N THR A 186 2.05 -15.47 -45.10
CA THR A 186 2.41 -16.07 -43.80
C THR A 186 3.58 -15.32 -43.16
N ILE A 187 4.64 -15.02 -43.92
CA ILE A 187 5.79 -14.26 -43.42
C ILE A 187 5.37 -12.85 -42.96
N GLN A 188 4.57 -12.15 -43.76
CA GLN A 188 4.12 -10.79 -43.41
C GLN A 188 3.21 -10.77 -42.19
N THR A 189 2.23 -11.67 -42.13
CA THR A 189 1.30 -11.79 -41.01
C THR A 189 2.07 -12.00 -39.72
N ASN A 190 2.98 -12.97 -39.74
CA ASN A 190 3.74 -13.31 -38.57
C ASN A 190 4.64 -12.13 -38.15
N ARG A 191 5.25 -11.39 -39.10
CA ARG A 191 6.09 -10.22 -38.79
C ARG A 191 5.28 -9.17 -38.05
N GLY A 192 4.03 -8.95 -38.48
CA GLY A 192 3.07 -8.11 -37.79
C GLY A 192 2.79 -8.57 -36.36
N VAL A 193 2.61 -9.88 -36.13
CA VAL A 193 2.41 -10.44 -34.77
C VAL A 193 3.61 -10.13 -33.87
N LYS A 194 4.84 -10.32 -34.35
CA LYS A 194 6.06 -9.99 -33.60
C LYS A 194 6.12 -8.49 -33.26
N GLU A 195 5.91 -7.62 -34.25
CA GLU A 195 5.96 -6.17 -34.05
C GLU A 195 4.88 -5.68 -33.06
N SER A 196 3.69 -6.28 -33.10
CA SER A 196 2.62 -6.01 -32.13
C SER A 196 3.00 -6.47 -30.72
N TYR A 197 3.63 -7.64 -30.60
CA TYR A 197 4.13 -8.13 -29.31
C TYR A 197 5.23 -7.26 -28.72
N ASP A 198 6.16 -6.79 -29.55
CA ASP A 198 7.22 -5.86 -29.14
C ASP A 198 6.65 -4.55 -28.59
N LYS A 199 5.62 -3.99 -29.24
CA LYS A 199 4.94 -2.79 -28.78
C LYS A 199 4.22 -3.03 -27.46
N LEU A 200 3.44 -4.11 -27.37
CA LEU A 200 2.66 -4.42 -26.17
C LEU A 200 3.55 -4.66 -24.95
N ILE A 201 4.67 -5.37 -25.10
CA ILE A 201 5.63 -5.53 -24.01
C ILE A 201 6.16 -4.16 -23.54
N MET A 202 6.44 -3.23 -24.44
CA MET A 202 6.93 -1.90 -24.04
C MET A 202 5.87 -1.08 -23.30
N GLU A 203 4.60 -1.18 -23.70
CA GLU A 203 3.45 -0.57 -23.04
C GLU A 203 3.25 -1.14 -21.63
N ILE A 204 3.23 -2.47 -21.48
CA ILE A 204 3.12 -3.16 -20.20
C ILE A 204 4.30 -2.78 -19.29
N GLY A 205 5.52 -2.77 -19.81
CA GLY A 205 6.70 -2.36 -19.05
C GLY A 205 6.65 -0.91 -18.60
N LYS A 206 5.93 -0.03 -19.32
CA LYS A 206 5.66 1.34 -18.87
C LYS A 206 4.64 1.34 -17.72
N SER A 207 3.52 0.64 -17.86
CA SER A 207 2.50 0.51 -16.81
C SER A 207 3.10 -0.05 -15.51
N PHE A 208 3.89 -1.12 -15.58
CA PHE A 208 4.55 -1.69 -14.39
C PHE A 208 5.49 -0.69 -13.70
N ARG A 209 6.23 0.12 -14.47
CA ARG A 209 7.11 1.16 -13.90
C ARG A 209 6.33 2.28 -13.21
N GLU A 210 5.14 2.59 -13.68
CA GLU A 210 4.25 3.57 -13.04
C GLU A 210 3.69 2.98 -11.74
N GLN A 211 3.23 1.73 -11.76
CA GLN A 211 2.69 1.05 -10.58
C GLN A 211 3.74 0.82 -9.48
N ILE A 212 5.01 0.57 -9.83
CA ILE A 212 6.11 0.43 -8.87
C ILE A 212 6.47 1.75 -8.17
N LYS A 213 6.27 2.90 -8.83
CA LYS A 213 6.69 4.20 -8.29
C LYS A 213 5.76 4.73 -7.19
N GLY A 214 4.53 4.22 -7.11
CA GLY A 214 3.50 4.72 -6.19
C GLY A 214 2.89 6.03 -6.66
#